data_AF-A0A919S1Q8-F1
#
_entry.id   AF-A0A919S1Q8-F1
#
_cell.length_a   1.000
_cell.length_b   1.000
_cell.length_c   1.000
_cell.angle_alpha   90.00
_cell.angle_beta   90.00
_cell.angle_gamma   90.00
#
_symmetry.space_group_name_H-M   'P 1'
#
loop_
_entity.id
_entity.type
_entity.pdbx_description
1 polymer ?
#
loop_
_entity_poly.entity_id
_entity_poly.type
_entity_poly.pdbx_seq_one_letter_code
_entity_poly.pdbx_strand_id
1 'polypeptide(L)'
;MRLKDALKFIISLLLMFFLFIVQVSIFINFKLLNSNFYKETIEKSDYFTLLYEEVDKTFNNLSIMTAIPKDMLLGSVNQDFIKEQTFKNLDNTSQYMKYKSNLLAARVDIQVIEQSINKNLEDYAKEKNIEINNAVKKQLKEVAINTSDRINDYTNLFNLGAVAKFGEFQKFRKICYFLGNYSLLYIISSVILMLILRLLNRRRPWNTFMWVGSSFIPAGLMTLIPATIALVYKLPYRISVATPYIKEGLTKFMLEYAYFLLFIGLLFIALGITLLAMYICLSNREVISNKVDVIQE
;
A
#
# COMPACT_ATOMS: atom_id res chain seq x y z
N MET A 1 34.17 28.69 11.52
CA MET A 1 33.77 27.79 10.40
C MET A 1 33.85 28.60 9.10
N ARG A 2 34.61 28.18 8.08
CA ARG A 2 34.65 28.91 6.79
C ARG A 2 33.26 28.80 6.15
N LEU A 3 32.72 29.89 5.61
CA LEU A 3 31.36 29.97 5.03
C LEU A 3 31.02 28.78 4.10
N LYS A 4 32.01 28.31 3.33
CA LYS A 4 31.87 27.17 2.41
C LYS A 4 31.62 25.83 3.11
N ASP A 5 32.16 25.62 4.30
CA ASP A 5 31.98 24.37 5.04
C ASP A 5 30.60 24.34 5.73
N ALA A 6 30.12 25.50 6.20
CA ALA A 6 28.75 25.64 6.68
C ALA A 6 27.74 25.35 5.56
N LEU A 7 28.00 25.86 4.35
CA LEU A 7 27.14 25.62 3.20
C LEU A 7 27.10 24.14 2.78
N LYS A 8 28.24 23.43 2.78
CA LYS A 8 28.29 21.98 2.51
C LYS A 8 27.47 21.18 3.52
N PHE A 9 27.59 21.52 4.79
CA PHE A 9 26.82 20.88 5.86
C PHE A 9 25.32 21.08 5.66
N ILE A 10 24.87 22.32 5.40
CA ILE A 10 23.45 22.64 5.16
C ILE A 10 22.92 21.86 3.94
N ILE A 11 23.68 21.80 2.85
CA ILE A 11 23.25 21.09 1.63
C ILE A 11 23.19 19.57 1.88
N SER A 12 24.15 19.00 2.61
CA SER A 12 24.15 17.58 2.99
C SER A 12 22.97 17.24 3.91
N LEU A 13 22.63 18.14 4.85
CA LEU A 13 21.44 18.01 5.69
C LEU A 13 20.15 18.07 4.85
N LEU A 14 20.07 19.00 3.90
CA LEU A 14 18.93 19.10 3.00
C LEU A 14 18.79 17.85 2.12
N LEU A 15 19.92 17.35 1.58
CA LEU A 15 19.96 16.13 0.79
C LEU A 15 19.43 14.92 1.58
N MET A 16 19.77 14.79 2.86
CA MET A 16 19.25 13.73 3.73
C MET A 16 17.71 13.73 3.75
N PHE A 17 17.07 14.89 3.91
CA PHE A 17 15.60 14.98 3.91
C PHE A 17 14.99 14.64 2.54
N PHE A 18 15.61 15.08 1.43
CA PHE A 18 15.14 14.72 0.10
C PHE A 18 15.27 13.22 -0.17
N LEU A 19 16.37 12.59 0.26
CA LEU A 19 16.55 11.13 0.15
C LEU A 19 15.52 10.36 0.99
N PHE A 20 15.18 10.86 2.17
CA PHE A 20 14.10 10.30 2.98
C PHE A 20 12.74 10.43 2.28
N ILE A 21 12.42 11.60 1.72
CA ILE A 21 11.20 11.81 0.94
C ILE A 21 11.15 10.86 -0.27
N VAL A 22 12.27 10.64 -0.97
CA VAL A 22 12.36 9.68 -2.08
C VAL A 22 11.98 8.26 -1.61
N GLN A 23 12.49 7.81 -0.47
CA GLN A 23 12.13 6.49 0.08
C GLN A 23 10.63 6.40 0.39
N VAL A 24 10.05 7.44 1.00
CA VAL A 24 8.61 7.53 1.28
C VAL A 24 7.79 7.52 -0.02
N SER A 25 8.20 8.27 -1.04
CA SER A 25 7.56 8.29 -2.35
C SER A 25 7.61 6.93 -3.06
N ILE A 26 8.73 6.20 -2.95
CA ILE A 26 8.87 4.84 -3.46
C ILE A 26 7.88 3.93 -2.73
N PHE A 27 7.85 3.96 -1.39
CA PHE A 27 6.89 3.18 -0.59
C PHE A 27 5.43 3.47 -0.99
N ILE A 28 5.08 4.74 -1.17
CA ILE A 28 3.73 5.14 -1.57
C ILE A 28 3.36 4.55 -2.93
N ASN A 29 4.24 4.67 -3.93
CA ASN A 29 3.93 4.20 -5.28
C ASN A 29 3.92 2.68 -5.43
N PHE A 30 4.85 1.98 -4.78
CA PHE A 30 4.99 0.52 -4.93
C PHE A 30 4.09 -0.28 -4.00
N LYS A 31 3.74 0.27 -2.83
CA LYS A 31 2.92 -0.41 -1.82
C LYS A 31 1.56 0.27 -1.65
N LEU A 32 1.49 1.48 -1.07
CA LEU A 32 0.20 2.09 -0.68
C LEU A 32 -0.76 2.37 -1.84
N LEU A 33 -0.25 2.85 -2.98
CA LEU A 33 -1.06 3.22 -4.13
C LEU A 33 -1.14 2.11 -5.17
N ASN A 34 -0.57 0.92 -4.92
CA ASN A 34 -0.51 -0.16 -5.89
C ASN A 34 -1.60 -1.22 -5.61
N SER A 35 -2.60 -1.35 -6.48
CA SER A 35 -3.65 -2.37 -6.30
C SER A 35 -3.10 -3.79 -6.37
N ASN A 36 -2.09 -4.05 -7.20
CA ASN A 36 -1.46 -5.37 -7.32
C ASN A 36 -0.82 -5.79 -6.01
N PHE A 37 -0.22 -4.86 -5.26
CA PHE A 37 0.32 -5.15 -3.94
C PHE A 37 -0.77 -5.71 -3.00
N TYR A 38 -1.93 -5.05 -2.93
CA TYR A 38 -3.03 -5.51 -2.08
C TYR A 38 -3.53 -6.88 -2.53
N LYS A 39 -3.78 -7.06 -3.85
CA LYS A 39 -4.27 -8.31 -4.43
C LYS A 39 -3.33 -9.49 -4.13
N GLU A 40 -2.04 -9.34 -4.42
CA GLU A 40 -1.03 -10.38 -4.15
C GLU A 40 -0.92 -10.69 -2.65
N THR A 41 -1.04 -9.68 -1.79
CA THR A 41 -0.90 -9.88 -0.33
C THR A 41 -2.08 -10.66 0.25
N ILE A 42 -3.31 -10.35 -0.16
CA ILE A 42 -4.50 -11.08 0.31
C ILE A 42 -4.68 -12.44 -0.38
N GLU A 43 -4.16 -12.60 -1.60
CA GLU A 43 -4.20 -13.88 -2.31
C GLU A 43 -3.24 -14.92 -1.73
N LYS A 44 -2.09 -14.47 -1.19
CA LYS A 44 -1.11 -15.33 -0.50
C LYS A 44 -1.43 -15.59 0.97
N SER A 45 -2.54 -15.04 1.49
CA SER A 45 -2.95 -15.21 2.89
C SER A 45 -4.26 -15.98 2.99
N ASP A 46 -4.65 -16.30 4.23
CA ASP A 46 -5.93 -16.97 4.51
C ASP A 46 -7.14 -16.03 4.39
N TYR A 47 -6.95 -14.82 3.84
CA TYR A 47 -7.97 -13.78 3.73
C TYR A 47 -9.24 -14.28 3.04
N PHE A 48 -9.12 -14.89 1.85
CA PHE A 48 -10.29 -15.35 1.09
C PHE A 48 -11.00 -16.53 1.75
N THR A 49 -10.25 -17.42 2.41
CA THR A 49 -10.81 -18.51 3.19
C THR A 49 -11.66 -17.97 4.34
N LEU A 50 -11.11 -17.06 5.15
CA LEU A 50 -11.81 -16.43 6.27
C LEU A 50 -12.99 -15.56 5.82
N LEU A 51 -12.83 -14.85 4.69
CA LEU A 51 -13.89 -14.04 4.10
C LEU A 51 -15.06 -14.92 3.67
N TYR A 52 -14.77 -16.03 2.99
CA TYR A 52 -15.80 -16.95 2.55
C TYR A 52 -16.51 -17.61 3.72
N GLU A 53 -15.79 -18.05 4.77
CA GLU A 53 -16.41 -18.60 5.98
C GLU A 53 -17.38 -17.60 6.65
N GLU A 54 -17.03 -16.32 6.69
CA GLU A 54 -17.86 -15.27 7.27
C GLU A 54 -19.12 -15.01 6.44
N VAL A 55 -18.97 -14.96 5.11
CA VAL A 55 -20.09 -14.88 4.16
C VAL A 55 -20.98 -16.11 4.36
N ASP A 56 -20.41 -17.30 4.36
CA ASP A 56 -21.11 -18.57 4.49
C ASP A 56 -21.97 -18.64 5.76
N LYS A 57 -21.39 -18.31 6.92
CA LYS A 57 -22.08 -18.24 8.21
C LYS A 57 -23.24 -17.24 8.18
N THR A 58 -23.02 -16.09 7.58
CA THR A 58 -24.04 -15.03 7.51
C THR A 58 -25.22 -15.45 6.64
N PHE A 59 -24.96 -16.02 5.47
CA PHE A 59 -26.00 -16.52 4.58
C PHE A 59 -26.71 -17.76 5.13
N ASN A 60 -26.02 -18.60 5.90
CA ASN A 60 -26.64 -19.71 6.61
C ASN A 60 -27.63 -19.21 7.68
N ASN A 61 -27.25 -18.20 8.46
CA ASN A 61 -28.14 -17.59 9.44
C ASN A 61 -29.36 -16.93 8.76
N LEU A 62 -29.15 -16.26 7.62
CA LEU A 62 -30.24 -15.66 6.84
C LEU A 62 -31.18 -16.69 6.25
N SER A 63 -30.64 -17.83 5.82
CA SER A 63 -31.43 -18.96 5.33
C SER A 63 -32.38 -19.46 6.41
N ILE A 64 -31.89 -19.61 7.65
CA ILE A 64 -32.71 -20.00 8.81
C ILE A 64 -33.78 -18.93 9.11
N MET A 65 -33.42 -17.65 9.07
CA MET A 65 -34.35 -16.56 9.39
C MET A 65 -35.44 -16.33 8.33
N THR A 66 -35.11 -16.55 7.05
CA THR A 66 -36.03 -16.31 5.93
C THR A 66 -36.72 -17.58 5.43
N ALA A 67 -36.32 -18.76 5.92
CA ALA A 67 -36.71 -20.07 5.40
C ALA A 67 -36.38 -20.29 3.91
N ILE A 68 -35.54 -19.45 3.30
CA ILE A 68 -35.05 -19.60 1.93
C ILE A 68 -33.73 -20.37 1.98
N PRO A 69 -33.53 -21.47 1.23
CA PRO A 69 -32.27 -22.22 1.23
C PRO A 69 -31.06 -21.35 0.90
N LYS A 70 -29.92 -21.60 1.56
CA LYS A 70 -28.68 -20.82 1.38
C LYS A 70 -28.22 -20.78 -0.07
N ASP A 71 -28.32 -21.90 -0.78
CA ASP A 71 -27.90 -22.03 -2.18
C ASP A 71 -28.75 -21.15 -3.12
N MET A 72 -29.99 -20.86 -2.72
CA MET A 72 -30.89 -19.95 -3.43
C MET A 72 -30.53 -18.48 -3.17
N LEU A 73 -30.06 -18.16 -1.95
CA LEU A 73 -29.64 -16.81 -1.55
C LEU A 73 -28.25 -16.46 -2.12
N LEU A 74 -27.32 -17.41 -2.10
CA LEU A 74 -25.98 -17.20 -2.64
C LEU A 74 -26.01 -17.18 -4.17
N GLY A 75 -26.89 -17.92 -4.85
CA GLY A 75 -26.99 -17.83 -6.30
C GLY A 75 -25.65 -18.11 -7.00
N SER A 76 -25.14 -17.12 -7.71
CA SER A 76 -23.85 -17.09 -8.42
C SER A 76 -22.68 -16.61 -7.55
N VAL A 77 -22.92 -16.27 -6.29
CA VAL A 77 -21.96 -15.75 -5.32
C VAL A 77 -21.14 -16.92 -4.76
N ASN A 78 -20.16 -17.34 -5.55
CA ASN A 78 -19.15 -18.31 -5.15
C ASN A 78 -17.84 -17.61 -4.72
N GLN A 79 -16.84 -18.39 -4.34
CA GLN A 79 -15.51 -17.87 -3.94
C GLN A 79 -14.88 -16.99 -5.03
N ASP A 80 -14.99 -17.40 -6.29
CA ASP A 80 -14.43 -16.66 -7.43
C ASP A 80 -15.11 -15.30 -7.64
N PHE A 81 -16.45 -15.25 -7.52
CA PHE A 81 -17.21 -14.00 -7.61
C PHE A 81 -16.80 -13.04 -6.49
N ILE A 82 -16.70 -13.52 -5.24
CA ILE A 82 -16.26 -12.69 -4.10
C ILE A 82 -14.84 -12.17 -4.35
N LYS A 83 -13.93 -13.03 -4.82
CA LYS A 83 -12.55 -12.65 -5.15
C LYS A 83 -12.49 -11.58 -6.23
N GLU A 84 -13.23 -11.76 -7.32
CA GLU A 84 -13.31 -10.79 -8.42
C GLU A 84 -13.83 -9.43 -7.94
N GLN A 85 -14.91 -9.42 -7.15
CA GLN A 85 -15.47 -8.18 -6.60
C GLN A 85 -14.52 -7.49 -5.62
N THR A 86 -13.85 -8.26 -4.74
CA THR A 86 -12.80 -7.70 -3.87
C THR A 86 -11.68 -7.07 -4.69
N PHE A 87 -11.21 -7.71 -5.76
CA PHE A 87 -10.16 -7.19 -6.61
C PHE A 87 -10.57 -5.91 -7.36
N LYS A 88 -11.80 -5.86 -7.89
CA LYS A 88 -12.37 -4.63 -8.48
C LYS A 88 -12.45 -3.49 -7.46
N ASN A 89 -12.84 -3.80 -6.22
CA ASN A 89 -12.87 -2.81 -5.15
C ASN A 89 -11.50 -2.28 -4.77
N LEU A 90 -10.47 -3.13 -4.76
CA LEU A 90 -9.08 -2.70 -4.53
C LEU A 90 -8.56 -1.82 -5.67
N ASP A 91 -8.91 -2.11 -6.92
CA ASP A 91 -8.56 -1.24 -8.05
C ASP A 91 -9.20 0.14 -7.93
N ASN A 92 -10.50 0.19 -7.62
CA ASN A 92 -11.21 1.45 -7.42
C ASN A 92 -10.67 2.23 -6.22
N THR A 93 -10.32 1.54 -5.13
CA THR A 93 -9.62 2.13 -3.97
C THR A 93 -8.31 2.78 -4.40
N SER A 94 -7.47 2.04 -5.13
CA SER A 94 -6.19 2.52 -5.62
C SER A 94 -6.36 3.72 -6.55
N GLN A 95 -7.32 3.68 -7.47
CA GLN A 95 -7.62 4.79 -8.37
C GLN A 95 -8.13 6.03 -7.62
N TYR A 96 -9.00 5.85 -6.63
CA TYR A 96 -9.45 6.93 -5.76
C TYR A 96 -8.26 7.57 -5.05
N MET A 97 -7.32 6.78 -4.54
CA MET A 97 -6.15 7.30 -3.85
C MET A 97 -5.14 7.98 -4.80
N LYS A 98 -4.94 7.43 -6.01
CA LYS A 98 -3.98 7.91 -7.03
C LYS A 98 -4.44 9.14 -7.79
N TYR A 99 -5.72 9.26 -8.06
CA TYR A 99 -6.28 10.33 -8.88
C TYR A 99 -7.17 11.22 -8.04
N LYS A 100 -7.35 12.49 -8.44
CA LYS A 100 -8.36 13.39 -7.87
C LYS A 100 -9.79 13.00 -8.30
N SER A 101 -10.02 11.71 -8.51
CA SER A 101 -11.26 11.11 -8.96
C SER A 101 -12.29 11.07 -7.82
N ASN A 102 -13.56 11.16 -8.19
CA ASN A 102 -14.70 10.91 -7.31
C ASN A 102 -15.21 9.45 -7.41
N LEU A 103 -14.54 8.58 -8.18
CA LEU A 103 -14.88 7.16 -8.27
C LEU A 103 -14.63 6.50 -6.90
N LEU A 104 -15.72 6.32 -6.16
CA LEU A 104 -15.73 5.53 -4.93
C LEU A 104 -15.73 4.02 -5.28
N ALA A 105 -15.58 3.15 -4.27
CA ALA A 105 -15.54 1.70 -4.44
C ALA A 105 -16.64 1.19 -5.41
N ALA A 106 -16.29 0.18 -6.23
CA ALA A 106 -17.26 -0.44 -7.13
C ALA A 106 -18.40 -0.99 -6.28
N ARG A 107 -19.63 -0.63 -6.60
CA ARG A 107 -20.75 -1.36 -6.02
C ARG A 107 -20.88 -2.68 -6.73
N VAL A 108 -21.14 -3.73 -5.96
CA VAL A 108 -21.55 -5.03 -6.51
C VAL A 108 -22.80 -4.79 -7.38
N ASP A 109 -22.78 -5.35 -8.59
CA ASP A 109 -23.87 -5.19 -9.53
C ASP A 109 -25.09 -6.00 -9.06
N ILE A 110 -26.09 -5.27 -8.58
CA ILE A 110 -27.35 -5.84 -8.09
C ILE A 110 -28.02 -6.68 -9.19
N GLN A 111 -27.87 -6.32 -10.47
CA GLN A 111 -28.52 -7.04 -11.57
C GLN A 111 -28.00 -8.47 -11.71
N VAL A 112 -26.70 -8.68 -11.52
CA VAL A 112 -26.07 -10.02 -11.59
C VAL A 112 -26.60 -10.93 -10.48
N ILE A 113 -26.75 -10.37 -9.27
CA ILE A 113 -27.28 -11.08 -8.11
C ILE A 113 -28.79 -11.33 -8.27
N GLU A 114 -29.54 -10.31 -8.68
CA GLU A 114 -31.00 -10.38 -8.89
C GLU A 114 -31.35 -11.44 -9.94
N GLN A 115 -30.64 -11.48 -11.07
CA GLN A 115 -30.84 -12.51 -12.10
C GLN A 115 -30.55 -13.91 -11.59
N SER A 116 -29.49 -14.09 -10.80
CA SER A 116 -29.14 -15.41 -10.26
C SER A 116 -30.12 -15.90 -9.21
N ILE A 117 -30.56 -15.01 -8.31
CA ILE A 117 -31.57 -15.34 -7.28
C ILE A 117 -32.90 -15.67 -7.96
N ASN A 118 -33.33 -14.86 -8.94
CA ASN A 118 -34.57 -15.10 -9.69
C ASN A 118 -34.53 -16.46 -10.40
N LYS A 119 -33.44 -16.79 -11.07
CA LYS A 119 -33.30 -18.08 -11.79
C LYS A 119 -33.40 -19.28 -10.83
N ASN A 120 -32.63 -19.27 -9.75
CA ASN A 120 -32.60 -20.38 -8.80
C ASN A 120 -33.98 -20.61 -8.14
N LEU A 121 -34.70 -19.52 -7.84
CA LEU A 121 -36.03 -19.61 -7.26
C LEU A 121 -37.13 -19.98 -8.26
N GLU A 122 -37.02 -19.57 -9.53
CA GLU A 122 -37.91 -20.06 -10.58
C GLU A 122 -37.79 -21.58 -10.76
N ASP A 123 -36.56 -22.10 -10.70
CA ASP A 123 -36.30 -23.54 -10.76
C ASP A 123 -36.87 -24.27 -9.52
N TYR A 124 -36.70 -23.70 -8.32
CA TYR A 124 -37.30 -24.23 -7.08
C TYR A 124 -38.83 -24.21 -7.09
N ALA A 125 -39.45 -23.12 -7.56
CA ALA A 125 -40.90 -22.96 -7.61
C ALA A 125 -41.53 -23.94 -8.61
N LYS A 126 -40.87 -24.19 -9.75
CA LYS A 126 -41.26 -25.24 -10.71
C LYS A 126 -41.18 -26.64 -10.08
N GLU A 127 -40.12 -26.93 -9.32
CA GLU A 127 -39.96 -28.22 -8.65
C GLU A 127 -41.03 -28.46 -7.56
N LYS A 128 -41.47 -27.41 -6.88
CA LYS A 128 -42.46 -27.49 -5.78
C LYS A 128 -43.90 -27.15 -6.19
N ASN A 129 -44.19 -26.88 -7.46
CA ASN A 129 -45.50 -26.42 -7.96
C ASN A 129 -46.05 -25.18 -7.21
N ILE A 130 -45.21 -24.18 -6.94
CA ILE A 130 -45.58 -22.95 -6.24
C ILE A 130 -45.85 -21.84 -7.26
N GLU A 131 -47.02 -21.19 -7.22
CA GLU A 131 -47.32 -20.02 -8.05
C GLU A 131 -46.57 -18.77 -7.54
N ILE A 132 -45.77 -18.16 -8.42
CA ILE A 132 -45.04 -16.92 -8.12
C ILE A 132 -45.96 -15.70 -8.35
N ASN A 133 -46.49 -15.14 -7.27
CA ASN A 133 -47.24 -13.88 -7.29
C ASN A 133 -46.30 -12.65 -7.40
N ASN A 134 -46.81 -11.52 -7.90
CA ASN A 134 -46.17 -10.19 -7.86
C ASN A 134 -45.65 -9.78 -6.46
N ALA A 135 -46.33 -10.19 -5.38
CA ALA A 135 -45.85 -9.96 -4.01
C ALA A 135 -44.52 -10.70 -3.73
N VAL A 136 -44.39 -11.93 -4.24
CA VAL A 136 -43.17 -12.74 -4.13
C VAL A 136 -42.05 -12.06 -4.91
N LYS A 137 -42.29 -11.64 -6.17
CA LYS A 137 -41.28 -10.92 -6.98
C LYS A 137 -40.73 -9.67 -6.28
N LYS A 138 -41.58 -8.92 -5.57
CA LYS A 138 -41.13 -7.74 -4.81
C LYS A 138 -40.22 -8.12 -3.63
N GLN A 139 -40.58 -9.16 -2.88
CA GLN A 139 -39.74 -9.70 -1.81
C GLN A 139 -38.40 -10.24 -2.33
N LEU A 140 -38.39 -10.90 -3.50
CA LEU A 140 -37.15 -11.41 -4.11
C LEU A 140 -36.20 -10.28 -4.48
N LYS A 141 -36.75 -9.17 -5.00
CA LYS A 141 -35.95 -7.97 -5.28
C LYS A 141 -35.35 -7.37 -4.01
N GLU A 142 -36.12 -7.30 -2.92
CA GLU A 142 -35.61 -6.83 -1.62
C GLU A 142 -34.51 -7.77 -1.07
N VAL A 143 -34.67 -9.08 -1.22
CA VAL A 143 -33.65 -10.08 -0.86
C VAL A 143 -32.39 -9.91 -1.70
N ALA A 144 -32.52 -9.68 -3.02
CA ALA A 144 -31.39 -9.44 -3.91
C ALA A 144 -30.63 -8.15 -3.58
N ILE A 145 -31.35 -7.06 -3.26
CA ILE A 145 -30.76 -5.80 -2.80
C ILE A 145 -29.99 -6.03 -1.50
N ASN A 146 -30.62 -6.64 -0.49
CA ASN A 146 -29.99 -6.91 0.80
C ASN A 146 -28.77 -7.83 0.68
N THR A 147 -28.83 -8.82 -0.21
CA THR A 147 -27.73 -9.75 -0.52
C THR A 147 -26.57 -9.00 -1.18
N SER A 148 -26.86 -8.17 -2.18
CA SER A 148 -25.87 -7.35 -2.86
C SER A 148 -25.20 -6.35 -1.93
N ASP A 149 -25.96 -5.68 -1.07
CA ASP A 149 -25.43 -4.73 -0.10
C ASP A 149 -24.50 -5.43 0.90
N ARG A 150 -24.89 -6.61 1.41
CA ARG A 150 -24.02 -7.41 2.28
C ARG A 150 -22.73 -7.85 1.61
N ILE A 151 -22.82 -8.38 0.38
CA ILE A 151 -21.63 -8.81 -0.37
C ILE A 151 -20.73 -7.61 -0.68
N ASN A 152 -21.33 -6.46 -0.99
CA ASN A 152 -20.60 -5.22 -1.18
C ASN A 152 -19.85 -4.80 0.09
N ASP A 153 -20.47 -4.92 1.26
CA ASP A 153 -19.81 -4.62 2.53
C ASP A 153 -18.65 -5.59 2.82
N TYR A 154 -18.81 -6.88 2.55
CA TYR A 154 -17.73 -7.88 2.70
C TYR A 154 -16.57 -7.68 1.72
N THR A 155 -16.88 -7.35 0.46
CA THR A 155 -15.87 -7.20 -0.60
C THR A 155 -15.18 -5.84 -0.57
N ASN A 156 -15.71 -4.86 0.16
CA ASN A 156 -15.15 -3.53 0.31
C ASN A 156 -14.29 -3.40 1.58
N LEU A 157 -13.10 -4.01 1.53
CA LEU A 157 -12.16 -4.12 2.66
C LEU A 157 -11.88 -2.79 3.38
N PHE A 158 -11.78 -1.69 2.63
CA PHE A 158 -11.44 -0.37 3.18
C PHE A 158 -12.64 0.52 3.47
N ASN A 159 -13.86 0.07 3.14
CA ASN A 159 -15.09 0.84 3.24
C ASN A 159 -14.93 2.31 2.77
N LEU A 160 -14.50 2.52 1.52
CA LEU A 160 -14.21 3.88 1.03
C LEU A 160 -15.38 4.85 1.16
N GLY A 161 -16.62 4.37 1.06
CA GLY A 161 -17.80 5.21 1.19
C GLY A 161 -17.91 5.85 2.57
N ALA A 162 -17.54 5.13 3.63
CA ALA A 162 -17.46 5.66 4.99
C ALA A 162 -16.18 6.50 5.17
N VAL A 163 -15.04 5.96 4.77
CA VAL A 163 -13.72 6.56 5.02
C VAL A 163 -13.54 7.89 4.28
N ALA A 164 -14.10 8.02 3.08
CA ALA A 164 -14.06 9.26 2.29
C ALA A 164 -14.76 10.45 2.97
N LYS A 165 -15.71 10.21 3.88
CA LYS A 165 -16.42 11.28 4.60
C LYS A 165 -15.57 11.91 5.72
N PHE A 166 -14.51 11.23 6.17
CA PHE A 166 -13.64 11.76 7.21
C PHE A 166 -12.64 12.77 6.65
N GLY A 167 -12.62 13.97 7.21
CA GLY A 167 -11.72 15.06 6.78
C GLY A 167 -10.23 14.70 6.90
N GLU A 168 -9.85 13.95 7.93
CA GLU A 168 -8.46 13.50 8.13
C GLU A 168 -8.01 12.53 7.03
N PHE A 169 -8.89 11.65 6.55
CA PHE A 169 -8.58 10.79 5.42
C PHE A 169 -8.34 11.58 4.13
N GLN A 170 -9.10 12.65 3.90
CA GLN A 170 -8.86 13.53 2.74
C GLN A 170 -7.52 14.25 2.82
N LYS A 171 -7.07 14.65 4.02
CA LYS A 171 -5.71 15.19 4.21
C LYS A 171 -4.65 14.14 3.92
N PHE A 172 -4.79 12.94 4.49
CA PHE A 172 -3.89 11.82 4.24
C PHE A 172 -3.80 11.46 2.76
N ARG A 173 -4.93 11.38 2.06
CA ARG A 173 -5.01 11.16 0.61
C ARG A 173 -4.26 12.24 -0.16
N LYS A 174 -4.46 13.52 0.17
CA LYS A 174 -3.73 14.63 -0.50
C LYS A 174 -2.21 14.51 -0.32
N ILE A 175 -1.76 14.14 0.88
CA ILE A 175 -0.34 13.92 1.17
C ILE A 175 0.19 12.75 0.34
N CYS A 176 -0.51 11.61 0.35
CA CYS A 176 -0.12 10.44 -0.44
C CYS A 176 -0.09 10.73 -1.94
N TYR A 177 -1.09 11.45 -2.45
CA TYR A 177 -1.15 11.89 -3.84
C TYR A 177 0.05 12.75 -4.21
N PHE A 178 0.39 13.74 -3.38
CA PHE A 178 1.52 14.63 -3.62
C PHE A 178 2.85 13.86 -3.60
N LEU A 179 3.10 13.08 -2.55
CA LEU A 179 4.33 12.31 -2.41
C LEU A 179 4.47 11.22 -3.48
N GLY A 180 3.37 10.62 -3.92
CA GLY A 180 3.36 9.61 -4.98
C GLY A 180 3.65 10.22 -6.36
N ASN A 181 2.84 11.21 -6.78
CA ASN A 181 2.88 11.71 -8.16
C ASN A 181 4.07 12.63 -8.44
N TYR A 182 4.59 13.34 -7.43
CA TYR A 182 5.77 14.20 -7.59
C TYR A 182 7.10 13.47 -7.26
N SER A 183 7.08 12.13 -7.22
CA SER A 183 8.26 11.29 -6.94
C SER A 183 9.49 11.65 -7.78
N LEU A 184 9.29 11.92 -9.07
CA LEU A 184 10.35 12.29 -10.01
C LEU A 184 11.01 13.64 -9.65
N LEU A 185 10.24 14.61 -9.16
CA LEU A 185 10.78 15.90 -8.72
C LEU A 185 11.74 15.73 -7.54
N TYR A 186 11.41 14.88 -6.56
CA TYR A 186 12.29 14.65 -5.40
C TYR A 186 13.60 13.97 -5.79
N ILE A 187 13.56 13.06 -6.77
CA ILE A 187 14.76 12.43 -7.34
C ILE A 187 15.63 13.49 -8.04
N ILE A 188 15.03 14.32 -8.90
CA ILE A 188 15.74 15.42 -9.58
C ILE A 188 16.35 16.39 -8.56
N SER A 189 15.60 16.81 -7.54
CA SER A 189 16.12 17.69 -6.49
C SER A 189 17.29 17.06 -5.75
N SER A 190 17.23 15.76 -5.45
CA SER A 190 18.35 15.03 -4.82
C SER A 190 19.60 15.05 -5.71
N VAL A 191 19.45 14.82 -7.02
CA VAL A 191 20.54 14.87 -7.99
C VAL A 191 21.12 16.28 -8.10
N ILE A 192 20.29 17.32 -8.12
CA ILE A 192 20.74 18.72 -8.14
C ILE A 192 21.57 19.03 -6.89
N LEU A 193 21.12 18.62 -5.71
CA LEU A 193 21.88 18.83 -4.46
C LEU A 193 23.22 18.08 -4.47
N MET A 194 23.27 16.86 -5.01
CA MET A 194 24.53 16.14 -5.23
C MET A 194 25.48 16.87 -6.19
N LEU A 195 24.95 17.45 -7.28
CA LEU A 195 25.72 18.26 -8.23
C LEU A 195 26.24 19.55 -7.59
N ILE A 196 25.42 20.22 -6.78
CA ILE A 196 25.85 21.41 -6.03
C ILE A 196 27.00 21.04 -5.07
N LEU A 197 26.89 19.93 -4.33
CA LEU A 197 27.99 19.44 -3.48
C LEU A 197 29.28 19.16 -4.29
N ARG A 198 29.15 18.59 -5.50
CA ARG A 198 30.27 18.42 -6.43
C ARG A 198 30.90 19.75 -6.84
N LEU A 199 30.10 20.76 -7.16
CA LEU A 199 30.61 22.09 -7.52
C LEU A 199 31.31 22.78 -6.34
N LEU A 200 30.78 22.67 -5.12
CA LEU A 200 31.42 23.22 -3.92
C LEU A 200 32.75 22.53 -3.58
N ASN A 201 32.90 21.26 -3.95
CA ASN A 201 34.10 20.47 -3.76
C ASN A 201 34.99 20.38 -5.02
N ARG A 202 34.86 21.32 -5.98
CA ARG A 202 35.59 21.27 -7.27
C ARG A 202 37.10 21.07 -7.14
N ARG A 203 37.72 21.55 -6.06
CA ARG A 203 39.17 21.37 -5.80
C ARG A 203 39.56 19.96 -5.35
N ARG A 204 38.64 19.23 -4.71
CA ARG A 204 38.83 17.85 -4.23
C ARG A 204 37.52 17.09 -4.43
N PRO A 205 37.23 16.62 -5.65
CA PRO A 205 35.92 16.06 -5.99
C PRO A 205 35.58 14.81 -5.17
N TRP A 206 36.59 14.09 -4.68
CA TRP A 206 36.44 12.92 -3.81
C TRP A 206 35.69 13.23 -2.52
N ASN A 207 35.85 14.44 -1.97
CA ASN A 207 35.14 14.87 -0.76
C ASN A 207 33.62 14.86 -0.95
N THR A 208 33.11 14.94 -2.19
CA THR A 208 31.68 14.82 -2.45
C THR A 208 31.13 13.46 -2.04
N PHE A 209 31.88 12.37 -2.22
CA PHE A 209 31.46 11.04 -1.78
C PHE A 209 31.26 10.97 -0.26
N MET A 210 32.11 11.67 0.51
CA MET A 210 31.95 11.79 1.96
C MET A 210 30.64 12.49 2.33
N TRP A 211 30.35 13.66 1.74
CA TRP A 211 29.14 14.43 2.06
C TRP A 211 27.86 13.75 1.60
N VAL A 212 27.88 13.10 0.44
CA VAL A 212 26.73 12.35 -0.07
C VAL A 212 26.52 11.07 0.74
N GLY A 213 27.57 10.27 0.98
CA GLY A 213 27.48 9.06 1.80
C GLY A 213 26.95 9.32 3.20
N SER A 214 27.42 10.40 3.83
CA SER A 214 26.93 10.86 5.14
C SER A 214 25.47 11.32 5.14
N SER A 215 24.88 11.68 3.99
CA SER A 215 23.44 11.97 3.87
C SER A 215 22.59 10.70 3.69
N PHE A 216 23.13 9.69 3.00
CA PHE A 216 22.42 8.43 2.73
C PHE A 216 22.18 7.59 3.99
N ILE A 217 23.18 7.50 4.87
CA ILE A 217 23.09 6.72 6.12
C ILE A 217 21.94 7.20 7.02
N PRO A 218 21.87 8.47 7.45
CA PRO A 218 20.79 8.93 8.31
C PRO A 218 19.43 8.88 7.60
N ALA A 219 19.37 9.14 6.29
CA ALA A 219 18.13 8.97 5.53
C ALA A 219 17.61 7.52 5.55
N GLY A 220 18.50 6.53 5.47
CA GLY A 220 18.13 5.12 5.61
C GLY A 220 17.80 4.71 7.05
N LEU A 221 18.44 5.31 8.05
CA LEU A 221 18.09 5.09 9.46
C LEU A 221 16.69 5.63 9.80
N MET A 222 16.28 6.76 9.21
CA MET A 222 14.95 7.34 9.43
C MET A 222 13.80 6.42 8.98
N THR A 223 14.03 5.54 8.00
CA THR A 223 13.04 4.54 7.57
C THR A 223 13.22 3.21 8.31
N LEU A 224 14.47 2.79 8.56
CA LEU A 224 14.79 1.52 9.20
C LEU A 224 14.35 1.47 10.68
N ILE A 225 14.57 2.54 11.45
CA ILE A 225 14.27 2.55 12.90
C ILE A 225 12.76 2.34 13.15
N PRO A 226 11.83 3.10 12.54
CA PRO A 226 10.41 2.85 12.73
C PRO A 226 9.98 1.45 12.29
N ALA A 227 10.52 0.95 11.17
CA ALA A 227 10.19 -0.38 10.66
C ALA A 227 10.64 -1.51 11.59
N THR A 228 11.84 -1.42 12.13
CA THR A 228 12.37 -2.40 13.10
C THR A 228 11.60 -2.38 14.40
N ILE A 229 11.27 -1.20 14.94
CA ILE A 229 10.40 -1.05 16.11
C ILE A 229 9.05 -1.73 15.86
N ALA A 230 8.42 -1.48 14.71
CA ALA A 230 7.13 -2.08 14.39
C ALA A 230 7.16 -3.62 14.40
N LEU A 231 8.24 -4.22 13.88
CA LEU A 231 8.42 -5.68 13.85
C LEU A 231 8.76 -6.27 15.22
N VAL A 232 9.69 -5.65 15.97
CA VAL A 232 10.13 -6.14 17.30
C VAL A 232 8.97 -6.11 18.29
N TYR A 233 8.19 -5.03 18.32
CA TYR A 233 7.02 -4.93 19.20
C TYR A 233 5.81 -5.72 18.68
N LYS A 234 5.93 -6.38 17.52
CA LYS A 234 4.83 -7.13 16.88
C LYS A 234 3.58 -6.27 16.69
N LEU A 235 3.75 -4.99 16.35
CA LEU A 235 2.63 -4.05 16.16
C LEU A 235 1.58 -4.58 15.16
N PRO A 236 1.97 -5.22 14.03
CA PRO A 236 0.99 -5.79 13.09
C PRO A 236 0.05 -6.84 13.71
N TYR A 237 0.47 -7.52 14.78
CA TYR A 237 -0.31 -8.55 15.46
C TYR A 237 -1.15 -8.01 16.63
N ARG A 238 -0.90 -6.77 17.07
CA ARG A 238 -1.61 -6.13 18.19
C ARG A 238 -2.92 -5.45 17.76
N ILE A 239 -3.25 -5.46 16.48
CA ILE A 239 -4.49 -4.88 15.98
C ILE A 239 -5.66 -5.73 16.47
N SER A 240 -6.54 -5.12 17.28
CA SER A 240 -7.78 -5.74 17.71
C SER A 240 -8.88 -5.39 16.73
N VAL A 241 -9.21 -6.33 15.83
CA VAL A 241 -10.36 -6.24 14.94
C VAL A 241 -11.22 -7.46 15.18
N ALA A 242 -12.53 -7.25 15.36
CA ALA A 242 -13.48 -8.32 15.67
C ALA A 242 -13.65 -9.30 14.50
N THR A 243 -13.58 -8.80 13.26
CA THR A 243 -13.75 -9.60 12.03
C THR A 243 -12.44 -10.28 11.62
N PRO A 244 -12.40 -11.63 11.56
CA PRO A 244 -11.16 -12.38 11.31
C PRO A 244 -10.49 -12.06 9.97
N TYR A 245 -11.25 -11.99 8.87
CA TYR A 245 -10.69 -11.71 7.54
C TYR A 245 -10.09 -10.30 7.44
N ILE A 246 -10.72 -9.29 8.06
CA ILE A 246 -10.17 -7.92 8.11
C ILE A 246 -8.86 -7.90 8.91
N LYS A 247 -8.85 -8.60 10.06
CA LYS A 247 -7.64 -8.73 10.88
C LYS A 247 -6.49 -9.33 10.08
N GLU A 248 -6.73 -10.45 9.40
CA GLU A 248 -5.73 -11.14 8.59
C GLU A 248 -5.19 -10.23 7.46
N GLY A 249 -6.07 -9.59 6.70
CA GLY A 249 -5.68 -8.66 5.64
C GLY A 249 -4.83 -7.49 6.16
N LEU A 250 -5.27 -6.82 7.23
CA LEU A 250 -4.55 -5.69 7.82
C LEU A 250 -3.19 -6.10 8.40
N THR A 251 -3.13 -7.22 9.13
CA THR A 251 -1.86 -7.72 9.69
C THR A 251 -0.86 -8.03 8.58
N LYS A 252 -1.29 -8.67 7.49
CA LYS A 252 -0.41 -8.98 6.35
C LYS A 252 0.05 -7.72 5.62
N PHE A 253 -0.82 -6.74 5.38
CA PHE A 253 -0.41 -5.45 4.80
C PHE A 253 0.64 -4.75 5.67
N MET A 254 0.41 -4.66 6.98
CA MET A 254 1.35 -3.99 7.89
C MET A 254 2.70 -4.71 7.97
N LEU A 255 2.72 -6.05 7.94
CA LEU A 255 3.96 -6.83 7.87
C LEU A 255 4.74 -6.53 6.59
N GLU A 256 4.08 -6.62 5.44
CA GLU A 256 4.68 -6.32 4.14
C GLU A 256 5.19 -4.88 4.03
N TYR A 257 4.48 -3.91 4.62
CA TYR A 257 4.94 -2.53 4.72
C TYR A 257 6.21 -2.41 5.55
N ALA A 258 6.25 -3.04 6.73
CA ALA A 258 7.40 -2.99 7.61
C ALA A 258 8.63 -3.66 6.97
N TYR A 259 8.47 -4.83 6.34
CA TYR A 259 9.57 -5.48 5.61
C TYR A 259 10.09 -4.65 4.45
N PHE A 260 9.20 -4.01 3.68
CA PHE A 260 9.61 -3.13 2.59
C PHE A 260 10.39 -1.91 3.07
N LEU A 261 9.92 -1.25 4.14
CA LEU A 261 10.61 -0.10 4.74
C LEU A 261 11.97 -0.49 5.35
N LEU A 262 12.05 -1.69 5.94
CA LEU A 262 13.31 -2.24 6.43
C LEU A 262 14.29 -2.48 5.28
N PHE A 263 13.83 -3.11 4.19
CA PHE A 263 14.64 -3.39 3.01
C PHE A 263 15.17 -2.10 2.34
N ILE A 264 14.30 -1.10 2.11
CA ILE A 264 14.71 0.16 1.48
C ILE A 264 15.70 0.93 2.38
N GLY A 265 15.48 0.92 3.69
CA GLY A 265 16.37 1.56 4.66
C GLY A 265 17.76 0.91 4.67
N LEU A 266 17.83 -0.43 4.67
CA LEU A 266 19.10 -1.17 4.55
C LEU A 266 19.82 -0.86 3.24
N LEU A 267 19.09 -0.81 2.12
CA LEU A 267 19.67 -0.49 0.82
C LEU A 267 20.32 0.90 0.80
N PHE A 268 19.66 1.91 1.38
CA PHE A 268 20.20 3.27 1.46
C PHE A 268 21.43 3.35 2.39
N ILE A 269 21.43 2.63 3.51
CA ILE A 269 22.60 2.54 4.39
C ILE A 269 23.76 1.86 3.67
N ALA A 270 23.52 0.76 2.96
CA ALA A 270 24.54 0.06 2.19
C ALA A 270 25.15 0.98 1.10
N LEU A 271 24.31 1.73 0.37
CA LEU A 271 24.78 2.75 -0.57
C LEU A 271 25.59 3.87 0.11
N GLY A 272 25.18 4.31 1.31
CA GLY A 272 25.94 5.28 2.08
C GLY A 272 27.33 4.77 2.47
N ILE A 273 27.43 3.53 2.95
CA ILE A 273 28.69 2.89 3.33
C ILE A 273 29.60 2.69 2.12
N THR A 274 29.07 2.26 0.97
CA THR A 274 29.90 2.09 -0.24
C THR A 274 30.47 3.42 -0.73
N LEU A 275 29.69 4.51 -0.69
CA LEU A 275 30.18 5.84 -1.02
C LEU A 275 31.29 6.31 -0.07
N LEU A 276 31.15 6.04 1.24
CA LEU A 276 32.20 6.34 2.21
C LEU A 276 33.47 5.51 1.99
N ALA A 277 33.33 4.22 1.65
CA ALA A 277 34.46 3.36 1.31
C ALA A 277 35.19 3.87 0.05
N MET A 278 34.45 4.31 -0.98
CA MET A 278 35.03 4.93 -2.18
C MET A 278 35.80 6.21 -1.84
N TYR A 279 35.28 7.05 -0.94
CA TYR A 279 35.98 8.23 -0.46
C TYR A 279 37.35 7.87 0.17
N ILE A 280 37.37 6.89 1.07
CA ILE A 280 38.62 6.46 1.74
C ILE A 280 39.63 5.93 0.72
N CYS A 281 39.20 5.08 -0.22
CA CYS A 281 40.06 4.51 -1.24
C CYS A 281 40.68 5.59 -2.15
N LEU A 282 39.88 6.54 -2.62
CA LEU A 282 40.32 7.62 -3.52
C LEU A 282 41.19 8.65 -2.81
N SER A 283 40.85 8.99 -1.56
CA SER A 283 41.66 9.89 -0.72
C SER A 283 43.05 9.30 -0.45
N ASN A 284 43.14 8.00 -0.14
CA ASN A 284 44.42 7.35 0.13
C ASN A 284 45.30 7.29 -1.13
N ARG A 285 44.69 7.09 -2.31
CA ARG A 285 45.41 7.06 -3.60
C ARG A 285 46.03 8.41 -3.96
N GLU A 286 45.33 9.51 -3.70
CA GLU A 286 45.85 10.88 -3.95
C GLU A 286 47.01 11.24 -3.01
N VAL A 287 46.94 10.82 -1.73
CA VAL A 287 48.03 11.02 -0.76
C VAL A 287 49.28 10.24 -1.15
N ILE A 288 49.14 9.02 -1.66
CA ILE A 288 50.28 8.20 -2.11
C ILE A 288 50.92 8.81 -3.37
N SER A 289 50.13 9.23 -4.36
CA SER A 289 50.65 9.88 -5.57
C SER A 289 51.48 11.12 -5.24
N ASN A 290 50.94 12.05 -4.44
CA ASN A 290 51.64 13.27 -4.07
C ASN A 290 52.92 13.02 -3.24
N LYS A 291 53.00 11.90 -2.50
CA LYS A 291 54.23 11.52 -1.79
C LYS A 291 55.31 10.97 -2.72
N VAL A 292 54.93 10.26 -3.78
CA VAL A 292 55.89 9.72 -4.76
C VAL A 292 56.51 10.85 -5.57
N ASP A 293 55.73 11.85 -5.97
CA ASP A 293 56.22 13.00 -6.74
C ASP A 293 57.22 13.86 -5.93
N VAL A 294 57.01 14.02 -4.61
CA VAL A 294 57.90 14.79 -3.73
C VAL A 294 59.24 14.07 -3.44
N ILE A 295 59.33 12.76 -3.63
CA ILE A 295 60.58 12.00 -3.45
C ILE A 295 61.44 12.03 -4.74
N GLN A 296 60.88 12.46 -5.88
CA GLN A 296 61.56 12.53 -7.17
C GLN A 296 62.11 13.92 -7.53
N GLU A 297 61.83 14.95 -6.72
CA GLU A 297 62.51 16.27 -6.75
C GLU A 297 63.67 16.32 -5.75
#